data_AF-A0A1I6TUL7-F1
#
_entry.id   AF-A0A1I6TUL7-F1
#
_cell.length_a   1.000
_cell.length_b   1.000
_cell.length_c   1.000
_cell.angle_alpha   90.00
_cell.angle_beta   90.00
_cell.angle_gamma   90.00
#
_symmetry.space_group_name_H-M   'P 1'
#
loop_
_entity.id
_entity.type
_entity.pdbx_description
1 polymer ?
#
loop_
_entity_poly.entity_id
_entity_poly.type
_entity_poly.pdbx_seq_one_letter_code
_entity_poly.pdbx_strand_id
1 'polypeptide(L)'
;MIREIERAELIAVDFETFGDEKGKLVFKLEMLVAREFIKADLRGIRFDTYRAKELDKTYAEEEEKLKKDIFRLLGEEINLNSPAQLSKKLYVDLRLPDVDNGLTGVRTLKKLSKKHEVMPKLLEYREVGKSRQAFTTNYLIL
;
A
#
# COMPACT_ATOMS: atom_id res chain seq x y z
N MET A 1 16.63 25.39 -17.76
CA MET A 1 15.85 24.13 -17.74
C MET A 1 14.36 24.32 -18.02
N ILE A 2 13.71 25.41 -17.56
CA ILE A 2 12.28 25.69 -17.89
C ILE A 2 12.09 26.19 -19.35
N ARG A 3 13.14 26.74 -19.98
CA ARG A 3 13.07 27.33 -21.33
C ARG A 3 13.19 26.34 -22.50
N GLU A 4 13.39 25.05 -22.25
CA GLU A 4 13.45 24.04 -23.34
C GLU A 4 12.14 23.29 -23.56
N ILE A 5 11.14 23.45 -22.69
CA ILE A 5 9.85 22.75 -22.82
C ILE A 5 8.92 23.47 -23.82
N GLU A 6 9.21 24.72 -24.20
CA GLU A 6 8.48 25.42 -25.26
C GLU A 6 8.79 24.88 -26.67
N ARG A 7 9.78 24.00 -26.84
CA ARG A 7 10.01 23.24 -28.08
C ARG A 7 9.29 21.88 -28.09
N ALA A 8 8.06 21.84 -27.57
CA ALA A 8 7.14 20.73 -27.84
C ALA A 8 6.57 20.81 -29.27
N GLU A 9 7.44 20.92 -30.28
CA GLU A 9 7.10 20.55 -31.67
C GLU A 9 7.09 19.02 -31.85
N LEU A 10 7.52 18.25 -30.84
CA LEU A 10 7.22 16.82 -30.75
C LEU A 10 5.85 16.62 -30.10
N ILE A 11 4.79 16.72 -30.89
CA ILE A 11 3.58 15.85 -31.01
C ILE A 11 2.70 16.56 -32.05
N ALA A 12 3.27 16.89 -33.21
CA ALA A 12 2.52 17.10 -34.42
C ALA A 12 2.52 15.77 -35.17
N VAL A 13 1.85 14.76 -34.59
CA VAL A 13 1.50 13.57 -35.36
C VAL A 13 0.20 13.94 -36.04
N ASP A 14 0.32 14.37 -37.29
CA ASP A 14 -0.83 14.81 -38.08
C ASP A 14 -1.84 13.66 -38.23
N PHE A 15 -3.09 14.02 -37.94
CA PHE A 15 -4.28 13.16 -37.96
C PHE A 15 -4.48 12.42 -39.31
N GLU A 16 -3.86 12.90 -40.38
CA GLU A 16 -4.01 12.36 -41.74
C GLU A 16 -3.41 10.96 -41.92
N THR A 17 -2.56 10.47 -41.01
CA THR A 17 -1.97 9.12 -41.12
C THR A 17 -2.84 7.99 -40.57
N PHE A 18 -3.90 8.28 -39.81
CA PHE A 18 -4.76 7.26 -39.18
C PHE A 18 -6.24 7.60 -39.39
N GLY A 19 -6.72 7.43 -40.62
CA GLY A 19 -8.10 7.75 -41.04
C GLY A 19 -9.19 6.82 -40.49
N ASP A 20 -8.86 5.88 -39.59
CA ASP A 20 -9.82 4.93 -38.99
C ASP A 20 -10.36 5.43 -37.63
N GLU A 21 -11.36 4.74 -37.10
CA GLU A 21 -12.02 5.10 -35.84
C GLU A 21 -11.05 5.05 -34.64
N LYS A 22 -10.03 4.18 -34.70
CA LYS A 22 -8.98 4.04 -33.68
C LYS A 22 -8.03 5.23 -33.68
N GLY A 23 -7.62 5.72 -34.85
CA GLY A 23 -6.84 6.95 -34.98
C GLY A 23 -7.53 8.15 -34.35
N LYS A 24 -8.85 8.26 -34.54
CA LYS A 24 -9.66 9.32 -33.91
C LYS A 24 -9.63 9.24 -32.40
N LEU A 25 -9.79 8.05 -31.82
CA LEU A 25 -9.75 7.85 -30.37
C LEU A 25 -8.38 8.24 -29.78
N VAL A 26 -7.29 7.77 -30.40
CA VAL A 26 -5.92 8.06 -29.95
C VAL A 26 -5.65 9.56 -29.97
N PHE A 27 -5.87 10.23 -31.10
CA PHE A 27 -5.48 11.65 -31.22
C PHE A 27 -6.46 12.62 -30.56
N LYS A 28 -7.76 12.33 -30.55
CA LYS A 28 -8.77 13.25 -30.00
C LYS A 28 -9.07 13.04 -28.52
N LEU A 29 -8.73 11.89 -27.95
CA LEU A 29 -8.98 11.61 -26.54
C LEU A 29 -7.69 11.25 -25.81
N GLU A 30 -7.03 10.15 -26.20
CA GLU A 30 -5.89 9.63 -25.43
C GLU A 30 -4.72 10.62 -25.36
N MET A 31 -4.37 11.26 -26.48
CA MET A 31 -3.30 12.27 -26.53
C MET A 31 -3.64 13.52 -25.71
N LEU A 32 -4.91 13.94 -25.67
CA LEU A 32 -5.33 15.08 -24.85
C LEU A 32 -5.24 14.75 -23.36
N VAL A 33 -5.70 13.56 -22.98
CA VAL A 33 -5.62 13.07 -21.60
C VAL A 33 -4.15 12.91 -21.17
N ALA A 34 -3.31 12.31 -22.02
CA ALA A 34 -1.88 12.15 -21.76
C ALA A 34 -1.18 13.50 -21.52
N ARG A 35 -1.52 14.54 -22.30
CA ARG A 35 -0.98 15.89 -22.09
C ARG A 35 -1.33 16.47 -20.73
N GLU A 36 -2.55 16.25 -20.23
CA GLU A 36 -2.94 16.70 -18.90
C GLU A 36 -2.23 15.92 -17.78
N PHE A 37 -2.02 14.61 -17.95
CA PHE A 37 -1.21 13.82 -17.02
C PHE A 37 0.25 14.30 -16.97
N ILE A 38 0.88 14.56 -18.12
CA ILE A 38 2.25 15.11 -18.17
C ILE A 38 2.34 16.44 -17.41
N LYS A 39 1.37 17.34 -17.58
CA LYS A 39 1.32 18.60 -16.83
C LYS A 39 1.18 18.38 -15.32
N ALA A 40 0.37 17.40 -14.91
CA ALA A 40 0.19 17.05 -13.51
C ALA A 40 1.49 16.46 -12.90
N ASP A 41 2.16 15.58 -13.63
CA ASP A 41 3.42 14.95 -13.21
C ASP A 41 4.55 15.99 -13.09
N LEU A 42 4.68 16.89 -14.07
CA LEU A 42 5.67 17.98 -14.02
C LEU A 42 5.41 18.97 -12.88
N ARG A 43 4.13 19.22 -12.55
CA ARG A 43 3.76 20.06 -11.40
C ARG A 43 4.14 19.39 -10.08
N GLY A 44 3.99 18.07 -10.02
CA GLY A 44 4.18 17.28 -8.81
C GLY A 44 3.15 17.56 -7.73
N ILE A 45 3.31 16.89 -6.60
CA ILE A 45 2.47 17.05 -5.41
C ILE A 45 3.38 17.43 -4.25
N ARG A 46 3.05 18.52 -3.55
CA ARG A 46 3.81 18.94 -2.36
C ARG A 46 3.53 17.98 -1.21
N PHE A 47 4.59 17.39 -0.66
CA PHE A 47 4.51 16.47 0.47
C PHE A 47 5.18 17.08 1.71
N ASP A 48 4.49 17.02 2.86
CA ASP A 48 4.98 17.51 4.15
C ASP A 48 5.78 16.41 4.85
N THR A 49 7.10 16.40 4.63
CA THR A 49 8.01 15.38 5.18
C THR A 49 8.15 15.47 6.70
N TYR A 50 7.93 16.65 7.29
CA TYR A 50 8.01 16.82 8.74
C TYR A 50 6.83 16.10 9.41
N ARG A 51 5.60 16.40 8.97
CA ARG A 51 4.41 15.69 9.46
C ARG A 51 4.48 14.20 9.18
N ALA A 52 4.99 13.78 8.02
CA ALA A 52 5.14 12.37 7.70
C ALA A 52 6.09 11.65 8.67
N LYS A 53 7.17 12.31 9.14
CA LYS A 53 8.07 11.74 10.16
C LYS A 53 7.41 11.61 11.53
N GLU A 54 6.64 12.62 11.95
CA GLU A 54 5.86 12.55 13.20
C GLU A 54 4.83 11.42 13.15
N LEU A 55 4.14 11.29 12.03
CA LEU A 55 3.15 10.24 11.82
C LEU A 55 3.80 8.84 11.75
N ASP A 56 4.97 8.72 11.10
CA ASP A 56 5.73 7.45 11.08
C ASP A 56 6.11 7.01 12.49
N LYS A 57 6.59 7.95 13.32
CA LYS A 57 6.92 7.69 14.72
C LYS A 57 5.70 7.24 15.51
N THR A 58 4.56 7.90 15.30
CA THR A 58 3.30 7.57 15.98
C THR A 58 2.87 6.13 15.65
N TYR A 59 2.87 5.77 14.37
CA TYR A 59 2.55 4.40 13.95
C TYR A 59 3.59 3.38 14.44
N ALA A 60 4.88 3.72 14.46
CA ALA A 60 5.92 2.84 14.98
C ALA A 60 5.71 2.50 16.46
N GLU A 61 5.34 3.50 17.27
CA GLU A 61 5.03 3.31 18.68
C GLU A 61 3.77 2.45 18.89
N GLU A 62 2.76 2.64 18.04
CA GLU A 62 1.53 1.85 18.04
C GLU A 62 1.78 0.39 17.64
N GLU A 63 2.53 0.15 16.55
CA GLU A 63 2.96 -1.18 16.12
C GLU A 63 3.71 -1.91 17.24
N GLU A 64 4.63 -1.24 17.92
CA GLU A 64 5.42 -1.85 18.98
C GLU A 64 4.57 -2.20 20.22
N LYS A 65 3.58 -1.35 20.56
CA LYS A 65 2.60 -1.67 21.62
C LYS A 65 1.76 -2.89 21.25
N LEU A 66 1.20 -2.91 20.04
CA LEU A 66 0.40 -4.03 19.55
C LEU A 66 1.22 -5.32 19.50
N LYS A 67 2.47 -5.25 19.04
CA LYS A 67 3.38 -6.39 18.98
C LYS A 67 3.64 -6.98 20.36
N LYS A 68 3.91 -6.15 21.38
CA LYS A 68 4.08 -6.61 22.77
C LYS A 68 2.84 -7.28 23.33
N ASP A 69 1.66 -6.71 23.07
CA ASP A 69 0.40 -7.31 23.49
C ASP A 69 0.13 -8.64 22.80
N ILE A 70 0.41 -8.72 21.49
CA ILE A 70 0.28 -9.96 20.72
C ILE A 70 1.21 -11.03 21.28
N PHE A 71 2.48 -10.71 21.53
CA PHE A 71 3.44 -11.68 22.10
C PHE A 71 3.03 -12.15 23.49
N ARG A 72 2.45 -11.27 24.32
CA ARG A 72 1.89 -11.67 25.62
C ARG A 72 0.74 -12.67 25.48
N LEU A 73 -0.16 -12.45 24.52
CA LEU A 73 -1.29 -13.37 24.24
C LEU A 73 -0.84 -14.68 23.59
N LEU A 74 0.24 -14.66 22.81
CA LEU A 74 0.80 -15.84 22.16
C LEU A 74 1.74 -16.64 23.09
N GLY A 75 2.28 -16.02 24.13
CA GLY A 75 3.24 -16.62 25.06
C GLY A 75 4.66 -16.78 24.51
N GLU A 76 4.93 -16.25 23.31
CA GLU A 76 6.26 -16.28 22.68
C GLU A 76 6.41 -15.14 21.68
N GLU A 77 7.66 -14.84 21.33
CA GLU A 77 7.99 -13.89 20.26
C GLU A 77 8.15 -14.61 18.92
N ILE A 78 7.42 -14.16 17.91
CA ILE A 78 7.54 -14.65 16.54
C ILE A 78 7.59 -13.46 15.57
N ASN A 79 8.01 -13.73 14.33
CA ASN A 79 7.87 -12.75 13.26
C ASN A 79 6.41 -12.68 12.79
N LEU A 80 5.66 -11.68 13.27
CA LEU A 80 4.25 -11.44 12.88
C LEU A 80 4.06 -11.15 11.39
N ASN A 81 5.12 -10.75 10.70
CA ASN A 81 5.12 -10.50 9.25
C ASN A 81 5.45 -11.76 8.44
N SER A 82 5.83 -12.87 9.08
CA SER A 82 6.06 -14.16 8.42
C SER A 82 4.77 -15.00 8.43
N PRO A 83 4.13 -15.24 7.26
CA PRO A 83 2.92 -16.05 7.21
C PRO A 83 3.12 -17.46 7.75
N ALA A 84 4.29 -18.06 7.52
CA ALA A 84 4.61 -19.41 7.97
C ALA A 84 4.72 -19.52 9.49
N GLN A 85 5.42 -18.60 10.15
CA GLN A 85 5.55 -18.60 11.61
C GLN A 85 4.20 -18.32 12.28
N LEU A 86 3.45 -17.33 11.78
CA LEU A 86 2.13 -17.02 12.31
C LEU A 86 1.15 -18.17 12.09
N SER A 87 1.16 -18.81 10.92
CA SER A 87 0.29 -19.95 10.60
C SER A 87 0.55 -21.11 11.56
N LYS A 88 1.82 -21.48 11.76
CA LYS A 88 2.21 -22.50 12.73
C LYS A 88 1.68 -22.16 14.13
N LYS A 89 1.91 -20.93 14.61
CA LYS A 89 1.47 -20.51 15.94
C LYS A 89 -0.05 -20.59 16.11
N LEU A 90 -0.81 -20.08 15.13
CA LEU A 90 -2.27 -20.04 15.23
C LEU A 90 -2.91 -21.44 15.14
N TYR A 91 -2.46 -22.27 14.20
CA TYR A 91 -3.16 -23.52 13.88
C TYR A 91 -2.54 -24.76 14.52
N VAL A 92 -1.23 -24.76 14.81
CA VAL A 92 -0.54 -25.89 15.45
C VAL A 92 -0.51 -25.72 16.96
N ASP A 93 0.00 -24.58 17.44
CA ASP A 93 0.25 -24.40 18.88
C ASP A 93 -1.03 -23.98 19.62
N LEU A 94 -1.75 -22.99 19.09
CA LEU A 94 -3.05 -22.55 19.65
C LEU A 94 -4.24 -23.41 19.19
N ARG A 95 -4.02 -24.32 18.23
CA ARG A 95 -5.04 -25.25 17.68
C ARG A 95 -6.34 -24.56 17.26
N LEU A 96 -6.25 -23.34 16.71
CA LEU A 96 -7.41 -22.64 16.16
C LEU A 96 -7.92 -23.36 14.90
N PRO A 97 -9.23 -23.25 14.59
CA PRO A 97 -9.78 -23.88 13.40
C PRO A 97 -9.17 -23.26 12.14
N ASP A 98 -8.61 -24.11 11.29
CA ASP A 98 -8.13 -23.71 9.98
C ASP A 98 -9.30 -23.62 9.00
N VAL A 99 -9.65 -22.39 8.62
CA VAL A 99 -10.80 -22.09 7.75
C VAL A 99 -10.39 -21.77 6.32
N ASP A 100 -9.08 -21.83 6.00
CA ASP A 100 -8.55 -21.34 4.73
C ASP A 100 -7.16 -21.96 4.39
N ASN A 101 -6.96 -23.24 4.68
CA ASN A 101 -5.75 -24.01 4.36
C ASN A 101 -4.43 -23.36 4.87
N GLY A 102 -4.42 -22.92 6.12
CA GLY A 102 -3.25 -22.37 6.78
C GLY A 102 -2.95 -20.92 6.40
N LEU A 103 -3.80 -20.28 5.59
CA LEU A 103 -3.66 -18.87 5.25
C LEU A 103 -3.86 -18.01 6.50
N THR A 104 -3.09 -16.92 6.59
CA THR A 104 -3.19 -15.96 7.69
C THR A 104 -3.58 -14.59 7.16
N GLY A 105 -4.24 -14.50 6.01
CA GLY A 105 -4.64 -13.23 5.40
C GLY A 105 -5.70 -12.48 6.22
N VAL A 106 -5.91 -11.19 5.92
CA VAL A 106 -6.88 -10.34 6.63
C VAL A 106 -8.30 -10.94 6.60
N ARG A 107 -8.72 -11.51 5.46
CA ARG A 107 -10.03 -12.17 5.33
C ARG A 107 -10.16 -13.37 6.27
N THR A 108 -9.14 -14.21 6.35
CA THR A 108 -9.08 -15.39 7.21
C THR A 108 -9.11 -15.00 8.68
N LEU A 109 -8.26 -14.04 9.09
CA LEU A 109 -8.21 -13.53 10.46
C LEU A 109 -9.54 -12.88 10.90
N LYS A 110 -10.24 -12.17 10.00
CA LYS A 110 -11.57 -11.62 10.29
C LYS A 110 -12.61 -12.70 10.61
N LYS A 111 -12.59 -13.83 9.88
CA LYS A 111 -13.48 -14.98 10.17
C LYS A 111 -13.20 -15.59 11.54
N LEU A 112 -11.95 -15.52 12.01
CA LEU A 112 -11.51 -16.05 13.30
C LEU A 112 -11.56 -15.02 14.44
N SER A 113 -11.94 -13.77 14.16
CA SER A 113 -11.91 -12.65 15.12
C SER A 113 -12.52 -12.94 16.50
N LYS A 114 -13.59 -13.75 16.56
CA LYS A 114 -14.28 -14.13 17.81
C LYS A 114 -13.69 -15.36 18.52
N LYS A 115 -12.69 -16.02 17.94
CA LYS A 115 -12.13 -17.28 18.45
C LYS A 115 -10.98 -17.07 19.44
N HIS A 116 -10.25 -15.97 19.32
CA HIS A 116 -9.14 -15.66 20.21
C HIS A 116 -8.90 -14.15 20.27
N GLU A 117 -8.57 -13.62 21.45
CA GLU A 117 -8.33 -12.19 21.68
C GLU A 117 -7.15 -11.62 20.88
N VAL A 118 -6.25 -12.49 20.42
CA VAL A 118 -5.10 -12.10 19.58
C VAL A 118 -5.51 -11.72 18.15
N MET A 119 -6.66 -12.21 17.67
CA MET A 119 -7.13 -11.98 16.30
C MET A 119 -7.41 -10.50 16.00
N PRO A 120 -8.21 -9.77 16.81
CA PRO A 120 -8.40 -8.33 16.57
C PRO A 120 -7.09 -7.55 16.65
N LYS A 121 -6.18 -7.87 17.59
CA LYS A 121 -4.87 -7.20 17.68
C LYS A 121 -3.98 -7.45 16.47
N LEU A 122 -3.98 -8.65 15.92
CA LEU A 122 -3.24 -8.98 14.68
C LEU A 122 -3.79 -8.23 13.47
N LEU A 123 -5.11 -8.05 13.39
CA LEU A 123 -5.73 -7.26 12.33
C LEU A 123 -5.32 -5.80 12.43
N GLU A 124 -5.42 -5.22 13.63
CA GLU A 124 -5.02 -3.84 13.91
C GLU A 124 -3.54 -3.62 13.61
N TYR A 125 -2.65 -4.49 14.08
CA TYR A 125 -1.20 -4.43 13.80
C TYR A 125 -0.92 -4.36 12.29
N ARG A 126 -1.63 -5.15 11.47
CA ARG A 126 -1.46 -5.14 10.01
C ARG A 126 -2.05 -3.91 9.34
N GLU A 127 -3.15 -3.38 9.87
CA GLU A 127 -3.76 -2.15 9.36
C GLU A 127 -2.87 -0.94 9.63
N VAL A 128 -2.29 -0.84 10.84
CA VAL A 128 -1.31 0.19 11.22
C VAL A 128 -0.06 0.08 10.34
N GLY A 129 0.55 -1.11 10.25
CA GLY A 129 1.76 -1.30 9.45
C GLY A 129 1.57 -1.01 7.97
N LYS A 130 0.42 -1.39 7.40
CA LYS A 130 0.05 -1.02 6.03
C LYS A 130 -0.07 0.49 5.86
N SER A 131 -0.70 1.17 6.82
CA SER A 131 -0.90 2.63 6.76
C SER A 131 0.43 3.36 6.87
N ARG A 132 1.29 2.94 7.80
CA ARG A 132 2.65 3.45 7.95
C ARG A 132 3.45 3.30 6.66
N GLN A 133 3.48 2.09 6.09
CA GLN A 133 4.21 1.86 4.84
C GLN A 133 3.66 2.70 3.68
N ALA A 134 2.34 2.74 3.53
CA ALA A 134 1.67 3.38 2.41
C ALA A 134 1.72 4.91 2.45
N PHE A 135 1.75 5.53 3.63
CA PHE A 135 1.61 6.98 3.77
C PHE A 135 2.84 7.70 4.33
N THR A 136 3.72 6.99 5.04
CA THR A 136 4.89 7.62 5.67
C THR A 136 6.19 7.03 5.14
N THR A 137 6.48 5.76 5.44
CA THR A 137 7.81 5.17 5.24
C THR A 137 8.30 5.28 3.79
N ASN A 138 7.46 4.94 2.81
CA ASN A 138 7.85 4.94 1.39
C ASN A 138 8.18 6.35 0.85
N TYR A 139 7.60 7.40 1.41
CA TYR A 139 7.81 8.78 0.94
C TYR A 139 8.94 9.50 1.70
N LEU A 140 9.40 8.94 2.82
CA LEU A 140 10.51 9.50 3.61
C LEU A 140 11.89 9.02 3.13
N ILE A 141 11.94 7.99 2.28
CA ILE A 141 13.17 7.42 1.71
C ILE A 141 13.52 7.95 0.30
N LEU A 142 12.64 8.78 -0.28
CA LEU A 142 12.83 9.47 -1.55
C LEU A 142 13.47 10.84 -1.34
#